data_AF-A0A3C1CJA9-F1
#
_entry.id   AF-A0A3C1CJA9-F1
#
_cell.length_a   1.000
_cell.length_b   1.000
_cell.length_c   1.000
_cell.angle_alpha   90.00
_cell.angle_beta   90.00
_cell.angle_gamma   90.00
#
_symmetry.space_group_name_H-M   'P 1'
#
loop_
_entity.id
_entity.type
_entity.pdbx_description
1 polymer ?
#
loop_
_entity_poly.entity_id
_entity_poly.type
_entity_poly.pdbx_seq_one_letter_code
_entity_poly.pdbx_strand_id
1 'polypeptide(L)'
;SVPEAVSVIDTAKKAEKLPALAEALSAGQLSPTQAKVVASAASADPASESQLIEAATTLPMAEFSGFARTVARDARQADPEHHKRLHAARFFHSWVDTEGVLRFSGGVTPEDGVPMLSAVRSRAAFVAA
;
A
#
# COMPACT_ATOMS: atom_id res chain seq x y z
N SER A 1 7.06 10.46 14.17
CA SER A 1 5.67 10.64 14.69
C SER A 1 4.98 9.28 14.87
N VAL A 2 3.82 9.17 15.54
CA VAL A 2 3.10 7.87 15.67
C VAL A 2 2.87 7.17 14.32
N PRO A 3 2.45 7.86 13.24
CA PRO A 3 2.31 7.25 11.91
C PRO A 3 3.60 6.65 11.34
N GLU A 4 4.73 7.27 11.61
CA GLU A 4 6.04 6.83 11.15
C GLU A 4 6.47 5.54 11.86
N ALA A 5 6.26 5.46 13.17
CA ALA A 5 6.52 4.25 13.96
C ALA A 5 5.66 3.07 13.49
N VAL A 6 4.37 3.31 13.22
CA VAL A 6 3.48 2.29 12.63
C VAL A 6 4.03 1.80 11.29
N SER A 7 4.53 2.69 10.44
CA SER A 7 5.08 2.31 9.13
C SER A 7 6.35 1.47 9.22
N VAL A 8 7.20 1.72 10.22
CA VAL A 8 8.41 0.93 10.48
C VAL A 8 8.04 -0.47 10.94
N ILE A 9 7.08 -0.59 11.86
CA ILE A 9 6.58 -1.89 12.34
C ILE A 9 5.97 -2.70 11.19
N ASP A 10 5.17 -2.06 10.33
CA ASP A 10 4.59 -2.72 9.15
C ASP A 10 5.66 -3.21 8.17
N THR A 11 6.73 -2.44 8.00
CA THR A 11 7.86 -2.82 7.15
C THR A 11 8.58 -4.03 7.74
N ALA A 12 8.83 -4.03 9.06
CA ALA A 12 9.46 -5.15 9.76
C ALA A 12 8.63 -6.45 9.65
N LYS A 13 7.31 -6.37 9.83
CA LYS A 13 6.40 -7.54 9.66
C LYS A 13 6.43 -8.11 8.25
N LYS A 14 6.59 -7.26 7.22
CA LYS A 14 6.74 -7.72 5.84
C LYS A 14 8.11 -8.35 5.60
N ALA A 15 9.16 -7.81 6.23
CA ALA A 15 10.52 -8.36 6.17
C ALA A 15 10.61 -9.79 6.74
N GLU A 16 9.76 -10.20 7.68
CA GLU A 16 9.71 -11.59 8.17
C GLU A 16 9.44 -12.62 7.06
N LYS A 17 8.80 -12.21 5.97
CA LYS A 17 8.48 -13.07 4.81
C LYS A 17 9.38 -12.80 3.60
N LEU A 18 10.36 -11.91 3.76
CA LEU A 18 11.21 -11.36 2.72
C LEU A 18 12.67 -11.42 3.22
N PRO A 19 13.34 -12.58 3.10
CA PRO A 19 14.63 -12.82 3.72
C PRO A 19 15.73 -11.90 3.21
N ALA A 20 15.77 -11.60 1.90
CA ALA A 20 16.80 -10.71 1.36
C ALA A 20 16.62 -9.26 1.86
N LEU A 21 15.38 -8.82 2.08
CA LEU A 21 15.07 -7.53 2.66
C LEU A 21 15.46 -7.46 4.14
N ALA A 22 15.22 -8.53 4.90
CA ALA A 22 15.65 -8.63 6.29
C ALA A 22 17.18 -8.54 6.39
N GLU A 23 17.90 -9.23 5.52
CA GLU A 23 19.36 -9.16 5.41
C GLU A 23 19.82 -7.75 5.05
N ALA A 24 19.28 -7.13 3.99
CA ALA A 24 19.66 -5.79 3.56
C ALA A 24 19.38 -4.71 4.62
N LEU A 25 18.29 -4.86 5.39
CA LEU A 25 17.99 -4.01 6.54
C LEU A 25 19.00 -4.19 7.66
N SER A 26 19.34 -5.43 8.01
CA SER A 26 20.34 -5.74 9.05
C SER A 26 21.74 -5.26 8.68
N ALA A 27 22.07 -5.28 7.39
CA ALA A 27 23.32 -4.78 6.83
C ALA A 27 23.35 -3.25 6.65
N GLY A 28 22.26 -2.54 6.91
CA GLY A 28 22.16 -1.09 6.74
C GLY A 28 22.27 -0.61 5.29
N GLN A 29 21.99 -1.47 4.32
CA GLN A 29 22.13 -1.19 2.88
C GLN A 29 20.98 -0.36 2.32
N LEU A 30 19.87 -0.26 3.05
CA LEU A 30 18.66 0.45 2.62
C LEU A 30 18.29 1.53 3.63
N SER A 31 17.95 2.71 3.13
CA SER A 31 17.27 3.72 3.95
C SER A 31 15.87 3.23 4.35
N PRO A 32 15.29 3.75 5.45
CA PRO A 32 13.93 3.40 5.87
C PRO A 32 12.88 3.60 4.78
N THR A 33 13.04 4.65 3.97
CA THR A 33 12.16 4.95 2.84
C THR A 33 12.29 3.92 1.72
N GLN A 34 13.51 3.52 1.36
CA GLN A 34 13.74 2.46 0.36
C GLN A 34 13.20 1.12 0.86
N ALA A 35 13.49 0.75 2.10
CA ALA A 35 13.03 -0.50 2.69
C ALA A 35 11.49 -0.60 2.70
N LYS A 36 10.79 0.50 2.99
CA LYS A 36 9.32 0.57 2.89
C LYS A 36 8.82 0.28 1.47
N VAL A 37 9.48 0.85 0.46
CA VAL A 37 9.11 0.65 -0.95
C VAL A 37 9.40 -0.79 -1.38
N VAL A 38 10.58 -1.34 -1.06
CA VAL A 38 10.93 -2.75 -1.32
C VAL A 38 9.93 -3.67 -0.65
N ALA A 39 9.67 -3.50 0.66
CA ALA A 39 8.69 -4.30 1.40
C ALA A 39 7.33 -4.31 0.73
N SER A 40 6.85 -3.15 0.27
CA SER A 40 5.55 -3.03 -0.36
C SER A 40 5.48 -3.69 -1.74
N ALA A 41 6.55 -3.58 -2.54
CA ALA A 41 6.59 -4.17 -3.88
C ALA A 41 6.85 -5.69 -3.84
N ALA A 42 7.81 -6.13 -3.03
CA ALA A 42 8.14 -7.54 -2.86
C ALA A 42 7.04 -8.32 -2.12
N SER A 43 6.19 -7.66 -1.32
CA SER A 43 4.97 -8.31 -0.80
C SER A 43 3.96 -8.67 -1.89
N ALA A 44 3.98 -7.98 -3.04
CA ALA A 44 3.14 -8.29 -4.19
C ALA A 44 3.78 -9.35 -5.09
N ASP A 45 5.10 -9.32 -5.24
CA ASP A 45 5.89 -10.33 -5.95
C ASP A 45 7.17 -10.66 -5.18
N PRO A 46 7.16 -11.71 -4.34
CA PRO A 46 8.35 -12.11 -3.59
C PRO A 46 9.53 -12.53 -4.47
N ALA A 47 9.31 -12.96 -5.72
CA ALA A 47 10.39 -13.36 -6.61
C ALA A 47 11.21 -12.16 -7.12
N SER A 48 10.63 -10.96 -7.10
CA SER A 48 11.31 -9.71 -7.50
C SER A 48 12.18 -9.10 -6.40
N GLU A 49 12.22 -9.69 -5.20
CA GLU A 49 12.85 -9.11 -4.01
C GLU A 49 14.30 -8.67 -4.23
N SER A 50 15.16 -9.56 -4.72
CA SER A 50 16.58 -9.24 -4.97
C SER A 50 16.77 -8.13 -6.00
N GLN A 51 15.95 -8.14 -7.05
CA GLN A 51 16.00 -7.11 -8.10
C GLN A 51 15.54 -5.74 -7.57
N LEU A 52 14.55 -5.72 -6.67
CA LEU A 52 14.10 -4.50 -6.00
C LEU A 52 15.18 -3.94 -5.06
N ILE A 53 15.92 -4.80 -4.35
CA ILE A 53 17.02 -4.39 -3.48
C ILE A 53 18.18 -3.82 -4.30
N GLU A 54 18.56 -4.48 -5.39
CA GLU A 54 19.59 -3.98 -6.31
C GLU A 54 19.19 -2.63 -6.93
N ALA A 55 17.95 -2.50 -7.38
CA ALA A 55 17.43 -1.24 -7.91
C ALA A 55 17.42 -0.13 -6.84
N ALA A 56 17.12 -0.47 -5.59
CA ALA A 56 17.10 0.50 -4.50
C ALA A 56 18.49 1.06 -4.18
N THR A 57 19.56 0.27 -4.33
CA THR A 57 20.94 0.69 -4.05
C THR A 57 21.61 1.39 -5.23
N THR A 58 21.14 1.15 -6.46
CA THR A 58 21.76 1.66 -7.69
C THR A 58 21.04 2.87 -8.29
N LEU A 59 19.70 2.93 -8.19
CA LEU A 59 18.91 3.97 -8.85
C LEU A 59 18.61 5.16 -7.92
N PRO A 60 18.47 6.37 -8.48
CA PRO A 60 17.88 7.49 -7.76
C PRO A 60 16.47 7.15 -7.24
N MET A 61 16.11 7.68 -6.07
CA MET A 61 14.85 7.34 -5.38
C MET A 61 13.59 7.50 -6.27
N ALA A 62 13.57 8.51 -7.15
CA ALA A 62 12.45 8.75 -8.06
C ALA A 62 12.29 7.63 -9.10
N GLU A 63 13.40 7.19 -9.69
CA GLU A 63 13.46 6.10 -10.68
C GLU A 63 13.17 4.75 -10.02
N PHE A 64 13.80 4.48 -8.87
CA PHE A 64 13.52 3.29 -8.06
C PHE A 64 12.04 3.19 -7.69
N SER A 65 11.42 4.30 -7.26
CA SER A 65 9.99 4.33 -6.95
C SER A 65 9.13 4.02 -8.19
N GLY A 66 9.55 4.46 -9.37
CA GLY A 66 8.91 4.11 -10.65
C GLY A 66 9.01 2.62 -10.94
N PHE A 67 10.21 2.06 -10.86
CA PHE A 67 10.48 0.64 -11.06
C PHE A 67 9.66 -0.23 -10.09
N ALA A 68 9.69 0.05 -8.79
CA ALA A 68 8.95 -0.69 -7.78
C ALA A 68 7.43 -0.64 -7.99
N ARG A 69 6.89 0.49 -8.48
CA ARG A 69 5.47 0.60 -8.87
C ARG A 69 5.12 -0.30 -10.05
N THR A 70 5.99 -0.38 -11.05
CA THR A 70 5.82 -1.26 -12.22
C THR A 70 5.79 -2.71 -11.78
N VAL A 71 6.79 -3.17 -11.00
CA VAL A 71 6.84 -4.53 -10.45
C VAL A 71 5.57 -4.88 -9.69
N ALA A 72 5.15 -4.02 -8.76
CA ALA A 72 3.95 -4.26 -7.96
C ALA A 72 2.66 -4.26 -8.79
N ARG A 73 2.60 -3.49 -9.88
CA ARG A 73 1.45 -3.49 -10.80
C ARG A 73 1.42 -4.77 -11.61
N ASP A 74 2.54 -5.17 -12.18
CA ASP A 74 2.62 -6.33 -13.06
C ASP A 74 2.33 -7.61 -12.27
N ALA A 75 2.81 -7.70 -11.02
CA ALA A 75 2.44 -8.75 -10.07
C ALA A 75 0.92 -8.87 -9.85
N ARG A 76 0.24 -7.74 -9.67
CA ARG A 76 -1.23 -7.72 -9.48
C ARG A 76 -1.99 -8.10 -10.75
N GLN A 77 -1.46 -7.75 -11.92
CA GLN A 77 -2.06 -8.09 -13.21
C GLN A 77 -1.86 -9.57 -13.57
N ALA A 78 -0.71 -10.13 -13.18
CA ALA A 78 -0.40 -11.55 -13.38
C ALA A 78 -1.21 -12.48 -12.48
N ASP A 79 -1.83 -11.95 -11.42
CA ASP A 79 -2.70 -12.72 -10.52
C ASP A 79 -4.19 -12.53 -10.90
N PRO A 80 -4.77 -13.45 -11.69
CA PRO A 80 -6.18 -13.38 -12.09
C PRO A 80 -7.15 -13.50 -10.90
N GLU A 81 -6.70 -14.04 -9.76
CA GLU A 81 -7.48 -14.13 -8.53
C GLU A 81 -7.35 -12.85 -7.69
N HIS A 82 -6.40 -11.95 -7.97
CA HIS A 82 -6.25 -10.69 -7.25
C HIS A 82 -7.52 -9.84 -7.34
N HIS A 83 -8.09 -9.73 -8.54
CA HIS A 83 -9.33 -9.00 -8.76
C HIS A 83 -10.49 -9.64 -7.99
N LYS A 84 -10.61 -10.98 -8.02
CA LYS A 84 -11.61 -11.71 -7.22
C LYS A 84 -11.45 -11.50 -5.72
N ARG A 85 -10.21 -11.51 -5.20
CA ARG A 85 -9.92 -11.25 -3.79
C ARG A 85 -10.29 -9.82 -3.38
N LEU A 86 -9.98 -8.82 -4.21
CA LEU A 86 -10.41 -7.43 -3.97
C LEU A 86 -11.93 -7.29 -3.99
N HIS A 87 -12.60 -7.94 -4.95
CA HIS A 87 -14.06 -7.97 -5.02
C HIS A 87 -14.72 -8.64 -3.81
N ALA A 88 -14.12 -9.72 -3.30
CA ALA A 88 -14.57 -10.44 -2.11
C ALA A 88 -14.29 -9.66 -0.82
N ALA A 89 -13.25 -8.83 -0.78
CA ALA A 89 -12.91 -7.98 0.37
C ALA A 89 -13.77 -6.72 0.47
N ARG A 90 -14.76 -6.53 -0.41
CA ARG A 90 -15.66 -5.39 -0.33
C ARG A 90 -16.57 -5.51 0.88
N PHE A 91 -16.73 -4.41 1.61
CA PHE A 91 -17.66 -4.31 2.71
C PHE A 91 -18.14 -2.88 2.85
N PHE A 92 -19.32 -2.71 3.43
CA PHE A 92 -19.84 -1.42 3.82
C PHE A 92 -20.54 -1.56 5.16
N HIS A 93 -20.14 -0.72 6.11
CA HIS A 93 -20.76 -0.63 7.41
C HIS A 93 -20.94 0.83 7.77
N SER A 94 -22.14 1.20 8.22
CA SER A 94 -22.46 2.52 8.71
C SER A 94 -23.09 2.45 10.10
N TRP A 95 -22.89 3.51 10.87
CA TRP A 95 -23.43 3.69 12.20
C TRP A 95 -23.65 5.18 12.46
N VAL A 96 -24.50 5.48 13.43
CA VAL A 96 -24.68 6.83 13.95
C VAL A 96 -23.90 6.91 15.25
N ASP A 97 -23.04 7.91 15.41
CA ASP A 97 -22.29 8.09 16.66
C ASP A 97 -23.13 8.76 17.75
N THR A 98 -22.53 8.94 18.93
CA THR A 98 -23.20 9.52 20.10
C THR A 98 -23.63 10.98 19.89
N GLU A 99 -23.06 11.68 18.91
CA GLU A 99 -23.42 13.06 18.55
C GLU A 99 -24.46 13.12 17.42
N GLY A 100 -24.96 11.96 16.96
CA GLY A 100 -25.91 11.87 15.87
C GLY A 100 -25.27 11.96 14.48
N VAL A 101 -23.94 11.95 14.39
CA VAL A 101 -23.22 12.03 13.11
C VAL A 101 -23.19 10.66 12.44
N LEU A 102 -23.62 10.60 11.18
CA LEU A 102 -23.50 9.39 10.37
C LEU A 102 -22.02 9.13 10.05
N ARG A 103 -21.53 7.98 10.49
CA ARG A 103 -20.20 7.44 10.16
C ARG A 103 -20.32 6.19 9.30
N PHE A 104 -19.30 5.94 8.50
CA PHE A 104 -19.20 4.73 7.70
C PHE A 104 -17.75 4.29 7.52
N SER A 105 -17.57 2.99 7.30
CA SER A 105 -16.32 2.36 6.92
C SER A 105 -16.60 1.32 5.84
N GLY A 106 -15.72 1.22 4.85
CA GLY A 106 -15.92 0.29 3.76
C GLY A 106 -14.67 0.07 2.92
N GLY A 107 -14.66 -1.08 2.26
CA GLY A 107 -13.71 -1.45 1.22
C GLY A 107 -14.45 -1.55 -0.12
N VAL A 108 -13.92 -0.91 -1.15
CA VAL A 108 -14.44 -0.96 -2.53
C VAL A 108 -13.30 -1.24 -3.49
N THR A 109 -13.63 -1.67 -4.71
CA THR A 109 -12.63 -1.83 -5.78
C THR A 109 -12.08 -0.45 -6.17
N PRO A 110 -10.88 -0.39 -6.77
CA PRO A 110 -10.33 0.88 -7.27
C PRO A 110 -11.28 1.59 -8.25
N GLU A 111 -11.97 0.82 -9.08
CA GLU A 111 -12.91 1.31 -10.11
C GLU A 111 -14.15 1.96 -9.48
N ASP A 112 -14.71 1.36 -8.43
CA ASP A 112 -15.86 1.90 -7.70
C ASP A 112 -15.46 3.00 -6.71
N GLY A 113 -14.22 3.01 -6.21
CA GLY A 113 -13.75 3.94 -5.18
C GLY A 113 -13.57 5.38 -5.66
N VAL A 114 -13.12 5.58 -6.90
CA VAL A 114 -12.94 6.92 -7.49
C VAL A 114 -14.26 7.71 -7.58
N PRO A 115 -15.35 7.18 -8.18
CA PRO A 115 -16.63 7.89 -8.23
C PRO A 115 -17.23 8.08 -6.83
N MET A 116 -17.11 7.10 -5.93
CA MET A 116 -17.59 7.21 -4.55
C MET A 116 -16.90 8.35 -3.79
N LEU A 117 -15.57 8.40 -3.82
CA LEU A 117 -14.80 9.45 -3.15
C LEU A 117 -15.12 10.84 -3.72
N SER A 118 -15.34 10.93 -5.03
CA SER A 118 -15.71 12.18 -5.70
C SER A 118 -17.09 12.68 -5.24
N ALA A 119 -18.08 11.79 -5.14
CA ALA A 119 -19.41 12.12 -4.63
C ALA A 119 -19.36 12.59 -3.17
N VAL A 120 -18.59 11.90 -2.31
CA VAL A 120 -18.41 12.29 -0.90
C VAL A 120 -17.77 13.66 -0.79
N ARG A 121 -16.70 13.93 -1.55
CA ARG A 121 -16.03 15.25 -1.55
C ARG A 121 -16.93 16.37 -2.04
N SER A 122 -17.68 16.14 -3.12
CA SER A 122 -18.64 17.10 -3.65
C SER A 122 -19.71 17.46 -2.62
N ARG A 123 -20.24 16.45 -1.91
CA ARG A 123 -21.22 16.67 -0.84
C ARG A 123 -20.63 17.38 0.36
N ALA A 124 -19.42 17.02 0.78
CA ALA A 124 -18.74 17.66 1.91
C ALA A 124 -18.47 19.16 1.63
N ALA A 125 -18.03 19.51 0.43
CA ALA A 125 -17.82 20.91 0.03
C ALA A 125 -19.12 21.73 0.03
N PHE A 126 -20.25 21.12 -0.33
CA PHE A 126 -21.57 21.76 -0.29
C PHE A 126 -22.09 22.05 1.12
N VAL A 127 -21.71 21.24 2.12
CA VAL A 127 -22.16 21.41 3.52
C VAL A 127 -21.29 22.41 4.29
N ALA A 128 -20.09 22.70 3.80
CA ALA A 128 -19.15 23.65 4.41
C ALA A 128 -19.29 25.10 3.87
N ALA A 129 -20.20 25.34 2.92
CA ALA A 129 -20.53 26.65 2.34
C ALA A 129 -21.86 27.16 2.91
#